data_AF-A0A3C0PM24-F1
#
_entry.id   AF-A0A3C0PM24-F1
#
_cell.length_a   1.000
_cell.length_b   1.000
_cell.length_c   1.000
_cell.angle_alpha   90.00
_cell.angle_beta   90.00
_cell.angle_gamma   90.00
#
_symmetry.space_group_name_H-M   'P 1'
#
loop_
_entity.id
_entity.type
_entity.pdbx_description
1 polymer ?
#
loop_
_entity_poly.entity_id
_entity_poly.type
_entity_poly.pdbx_seq_one_letter_code
_entity_poly.pdbx_strand_id
1 'polypeptide(L)'
;MNQELSTNPFNPVAPPKAFDEIKVSLASPERILSWSFGEIKKPETINYRTFKPERDGLFCARIFGPIKDYECLCGKYKRMKYRGVVCEKCGVEVTLQKVRRERMGHIELASPVAHIWFLKSLPSRIGLMLDMTLRDLERILY
;
A
#
# COMPACT_ATOMS: atom_id res chain seq x y z
N MET A 1 -2.86 -0.23 13.55
CA MET A 1 -3.06 -0.40 15.01
C MET A 1 -1.70 -0.77 15.58
N ASN A 2 -0.88 0.24 15.92
CA ASN A 2 0.53 0.04 16.26
C ASN A 2 0.68 -0.08 17.77
N GLN A 3 0.49 -1.30 18.30
CA GLN A 3 0.80 -1.65 19.69
C GLN A 3 2.30 -1.91 19.87
N GLU A 4 3.16 -0.92 19.65
CA GLU A 4 4.54 -1.03 20.15
C GLU A 4 4.96 0.30 20.80
N LEU A 5 4.92 0.25 22.14
CA LEU A 5 5.73 1.00 23.09
C LEU A 5 5.19 2.36 23.55
N SER A 6 4.12 2.31 24.34
CA SER A 6 4.10 3.01 25.63
C SER A 6 4.59 2.04 26.70
N THR A 7 5.88 2.05 27.04
CA THR A 7 6.41 1.35 28.23
C THR A 7 5.95 2.10 29.48
N ASN A 8 4.66 1.98 29.80
CA ASN A 8 4.10 2.40 31.07
C ASN A 8 3.82 1.13 31.88
N PRO A 9 4.58 0.82 32.95
CA PRO A 9 4.46 -0.43 33.70
C PRO A 9 3.10 -0.62 34.40
N PHE A 10 2.25 0.40 34.37
CA PHE A 10 0.91 0.40 34.96
C PHE A 10 -0.23 0.24 33.94
N ASN A 11 0.07 0.15 32.65
CA ASN A 11 -0.95 -0.06 31.63
C ASN A 11 -0.73 -1.44 30.97
N PRO A 12 -1.52 -2.48 31.33
CA PRO A 12 -1.34 -3.79 30.73
C PRO A 12 -1.50 -3.68 29.21
N VAL A 13 -0.51 -4.19 28.47
CA VAL A 13 -0.56 -4.28 27.01
C VAL A 13 -1.81 -5.10 26.67
N ALA A 14 -2.82 -4.44 26.11
CA ALA A 14 -4.06 -5.11 25.73
C ALA A 14 -3.69 -6.29 24.81
N PRO A 15 -4.17 -7.52 25.10
CA PRO A 15 -3.83 -8.68 24.29
C PRO A 15 -4.20 -8.40 22.82
N PRO A 16 -3.43 -8.96 21.86
CA PRO A 16 -3.79 -8.84 20.46
C PRO A 16 -5.23 -9.34 20.31
N LYS A 17 -6.10 -8.52 19.70
CA LYS A 17 -7.49 -8.91 19.45
C LYS A 17 -7.47 -10.17 18.59
N ALA A 18 -7.79 -11.31 19.20
CA ALA A 18 -8.06 -12.53 18.48
C ALA A 18 -9.32 -12.30 17.62
N PHE A 19 -9.28 -12.74 16.37
CA PHE A 19 -10.46 -12.78 15.51
C PHE A 19 -10.92 -14.24 15.43
N ASP A 20 -12.22 -14.45 15.47
CA ASP A 20 -12.82 -15.79 15.39
C ASP A 20 -13.17 -16.19 13.94
N GLU A 21 -13.31 -15.19 13.04
CA GLU A 21 -13.74 -15.40 11.66
C GLU A 21 -12.93 -14.56 10.65
N ILE A 22 -12.80 -15.10 9.44
CA ILE A 22 -12.18 -14.40 8.29
C ILE A 22 -13.21 -14.33 7.15
N LYS A 23 -13.42 -13.13 6.61
CA LYS A 23 -14.27 -12.90 5.45
C LYS A 23 -13.44 -12.39 4.26
N VAL A 24 -13.73 -12.92 3.09
CA VAL A 24 -13.18 -12.44 1.81
C VAL A 24 -14.31 -11.79 1.00
N SER A 25 -14.01 -10.64 0.39
CA SER A 25 -14.95 -9.89 -0.45
C SER A 25 -14.21 -9.17 -1.56
N LEU A 26 -14.92 -8.77 -2.61
CA LEU A 26 -14.39 -7.84 -3.60
C LEU A 26 -14.11 -6.48 -2.93
N ALA A 27 -13.05 -5.82 -3.39
CA ALA A 27 -12.71 -4.47 -2.97
C ALA A 27 -13.30 -3.46 -3.95
N SER A 28 -14.05 -2.48 -3.45
CA SER A 28 -14.49 -1.36 -4.27
C SER A 28 -13.34 -0.38 -4.52
N PRO A 29 -13.41 0.48 -5.54
CA PRO A 29 -12.40 1.51 -5.78
C PRO A 29 -12.13 2.39 -4.54
N GLU A 30 -13.18 2.80 -3.83
CA GLU A 30 -13.07 3.61 -2.62
C GLU A 30 -12.35 2.85 -1.50
N ARG A 31 -12.60 1.53 -1.40
CA ARG A 31 -11.91 0.69 -0.42
C ARG A 31 -10.43 0.53 -0.74
N ILE A 32 -10.07 0.37 -2.01
CA ILE A 32 -8.65 0.33 -2.45
C ILE A 32 -7.95 1.65 -2.09
N LEU A 33 -8.61 2.78 -2.33
CA LEU A 33 -8.09 4.10 -1.95
C LEU A 33 -7.93 4.24 -0.43
N SER A 34 -8.86 3.70 0.37
CA SER A 34 -8.78 3.75 1.85
C SER A 34 -7.57 3.02 2.44
N TRP A 35 -7.05 2.01 1.74
CA TRP A 35 -5.84 1.29 2.16
C TRP A 35 -4.55 2.00 1.75
N SER A 36 -4.64 2.93 0.81
CA SER A 36 -3.49 3.53 0.17
C SER A 36 -2.92 4.69 0.99
N PHE A 37 -1.60 4.74 1.05
CA PHE A 37 -0.83 5.84 1.63
C PHE A 37 -0.36 6.85 0.59
N GLY A 38 -0.64 6.59 -0.70
CA GLY A 38 -0.28 7.47 -1.79
C GLY A 38 -0.33 6.81 -3.15
N GLU A 39 -0.40 7.67 -4.16
CA GLU A 39 -0.44 7.30 -5.57
C GLU A 39 0.99 7.15 -6.12
N ILE A 40 1.24 6.09 -6.88
CA ILE A 40 2.48 5.85 -7.60
C ILE A 40 2.31 6.40 -9.01
N LYS A 41 3.12 7.40 -9.38
CA LYS A 41 3.01 8.10 -10.66
C LYS A 41 4.07 7.69 -11.66
N LYS A 42 5.19 7.18 -11.16
CA LYS A 42 6.35 6.88 -11.99
C LYS A 42 6.82 5.46 -11.82
N PRO A 43 7.39 4.84 -12.87
CA PRO A 43 7.87 3.46 -12.80
C PRO A 43 9.24 3.35 -12.12
N GLU A 44 9.90 4.46 -11.77
CA GLU A 44 11.24 4.38 -11.22
C GLU A 44 11.27 3.74 -9.83
N THR A 45 12.37 3.06 -9.54
CA THR A 45 12.56 2.30 -8.31
C THR A 45 13.51 3.03 -7.37
N ILE A 46 14.80 2.99 -7.69
CA ILE A 46 15.89 3.60 -6.93
C ILE A 46 16.81 4.35 -7.87
N ASN A 47 17.43 5.39 -7.33
CA ASN A 47 18.45 6.14 -8.03
C ASN A 47 19.72 5.29 -8.20
N TYR A 48 20.25 5.20 -9.42
CA TYR A 48 21.40 4.34 -9.72
C TYR A 48 22.71 4.75 -9.02
N ARG A 49 22.90 6.04 -8.69
CA ARG A 49 24.13 6.50 -7.99
C ARG A 49 24.00 6.48 -6.48
N THR A 50 22.86 6.96 -5.98
CA THR A 50 22.68 7.17 -4.53
C THR A 50 22.01 6.00 -3.82
N PHE A 51 21.46 5.04 -4.57
CA PHE A 51 20.63 3.94 -4.08
C PHE A 51 19.44 4.40 -3.22
N LYS A 52 19.06 5.67 -3.33
CA LYS A 52 17.89 6.23 -2.65
C LYS A 52 16.64 5.97 -3.51
N PRO A 53 15.49 5.62 -2.90
CA PRO A 53 14.23 5.52 -3.60
C PRO A 53 13.85 6.83 -4.26
N GLU A 54 13.31 6.71 -5.47
CA GLU A 54 12.81 7.85 -6.23
C GLU A 54 11.47 8.34 -5.66
N ARG A 55 11.20 9.64 -5.86
CA ARG A 55 9.95 10.27 -5.41
C ARG A 55 8.81 9.86 -6.33
N ASP A 56 7.69 9.45 -5.73
CA ASP A 56 6.47 8.96 -6.40
C ASP A 56 6.69 7.71 -7.28
N GLY A 57 7.81 7.03 -7.08
CA GLY A 57 8.15 5.74 -7.68
C GLY A 57 7.73 4.53 -6.83
N LEU A 58 8.04 3.33 -7.32
CA LEU A 58 7.62 2.05 -6.73
C LEU A 58 8.16 1.80 -5.32
N PHE A 59 9.27 2.43 -4.93
CA PHE A 59 9.87 2.28 -3.59
C PHE A 59 9.77 3.55 -2.73
N CYS A 60 8.98 4.54 -3.15
CA CYS A 60 8.94 5.88 -2.56
C CYS A 60 8.80 5.84 -1.03
N ALA A 61 9.75 6.48 -0.33
CA ALA A 61 9.74 6.53 1.14
C ALA A 61 8.59 7.37 1.73
N ARG A 62 8.00 8.27 0.93
CA ARG A 62 6.84 9.07 1.34
C ARG A 62 5.59 8.19 1.50
N ILE A 63 5.37 7.28 0.55
CA ILE A 63 4.21 6.39 0.50
C ILE A 63 4.41 5.24 1.49
N PHE A 64 5.51 4.50 1.33
CA PHE A 64 5.72 3.25 2.06
C PHE A 64 6.39 3.45 3.43
N GLY A 65 6.98 4.60 3.70
CA GLY A 65 7.68 4.89 4.96
C GLY A 65 9.22 4.83 4.86
N PRO A 66 9.93 5.09 5.98
CA PRO A 66 11.36 5.35 5.99
C PRO A 66 12.19 4.08 5.75
N ILE A 67 13.39 4.25 5.19
CA ILE A 67 14.34 3.14 4.92
C ILE A 67 15.07 2.71 6.19
N LYS A 68 15.25 3.63 7.14
CA LYS A 68 15.95 3.40 8.41
C LYS A 68 15.01 3.77 9.54
N ASP A 69 15.13 3.06 10.65
CA ASP A 69 14.30 3.33 11.83
C ASP A 69 14.52 4.74 12.35
N TYR A 70 13.41 5.45 12.56
CA TYR A 70 13.40 6.80 13.11
C TYR A 70 14.32 7.80 12.37
N GLU A 71 14.46 7.66 11.06
CA GLU A 71 15.23 8.58 10.20
C GLU A 71 14.47 8.88 8.90
N CYS A 72 14.30 10.16 8.60
CA CYS A 72 13.73 10.58 7.31
C CYS A 72 14.74 10.43 6.16
N LEU A 73 14.27 10.34 4.91
CA LEU A 73 15.12 10.06 3.73
C LEU A 73 16.25 11.08 3.49
N CYS A 74 15.99 12.36 3.77
CA CYS A 74 16.98 13.43 3.60
C CYS A 74 17.96 13.54 4.79
N GLY A 75 17.70 12.85 5.91
CA GLY A 75 18.52 12.90 7.11
C GLY A 75 18.36 14.15 7.98
N LYS A 76 17.40 15.05 7.68
CA LYS A 76 17.11 16.24 8.51
C LYS A 76 16.65 15.86 9.92
N TYR A 77 15.67 14.97 10.00
CA TYR A 77 15.17 14.41 11.25
C TYR A 77 15.72 13.00 11.44
N LYS A 78 16.39 12.79 12.57
CA LYS A 78 17.01 11.52 12.98
C LYS A 78 16.78 11.25 14.46
N ARG A 79 16.77 9.97 14.82
CA ARG A 79 16.58 9.44 16.19
C ARG A 79 15.12 9.50 16.62
N MET A 80 14.82 8.72 17.67
CA MET A 80 13.47 8.50 18.19
C MET A 80 12.77 9.79 18.69
N LYS A 81 13.51 10.86 19.01
CA LYS A 81 12.94 12.14 19.45
C LYS A 81 11.98 12.79 18.44
N TYR A 82 12.11 12.47 17.15
CA TYR A 82 11.24 13.00 16.09
C TYR A 82 10.19 11.98 15.63
N ARG A 83 9.93 10.93 16.41
CA ARG A 83 8.91 9.92 16.08
C ARG A 83 7.57 10.59 15.76
N GLY A 84 6.97 10.21 14.62
CA GLY A 84 5.70 10.74 14.14
C GLY A 84 5.80 12.07 13.37
N VAL A 85 6.96 12.71 13.32
CA VAL A 85 7.14 13.95 12.55
C VAL A 85 7.28 13.62 11.06
N VAL A 86 6.51 14.32 10.22
CA VAL A 86 6.64 14.28 8.77
C VAL A 86 7.65 15.33 8.32
N CYS A 87 8.67 14.92 7.57
CA CYS A 87 9.72 15.83 7.17
C CYS A 87 9.28 16.79 6.05
N GLU A 88 9.33 18.11 6.29
CA GLU A 88 8.98 19.15 5.30
C GLU A 88 9.68 18.98 3.93
N LYS A 89 10.94 18.52 3.93
CA LYS A 89 11.78 18.46 2.72
C LYS A 89 11.50 17.24 1.86
N CYS A 90 11.23 16.09 2.47
CA CYS A 90 11.10 14.82 1.75
C CYS A 90 9.74 14.15 1.91
N GLY A 91 8.85 14.68 2.77
CA GLY A 91 7.53 14.12 3.05
C GLY A 91 7.55 12.77 3.79
N VAL A 92 8.72 12.30 4.23
CA VAL A 92 8.85 11.01 4.91
C VAL A 92 8.56 11.18 6.40
N GLU A 93 7.61 10.39 6.87
CA GLU A 93 7.28 10.24 8.29
C GLU A 93 8.39 9.48 9.02
N VAL A 94 8.82 10.01 10.16
CA VAL A 94 9.82 9.38 11.03
C VAL A 94 9.15 8.30 11.88
N THR A 95 9.26 7.05 11.43
CA THR A 95 8.69 5.87 12.08
C THR A 95 9.63 4.66 11.91
N LEU A 96 9.18 3.47 12.32
CA LEU A 96 9.91 2.22 12.10
C LEU A 96 9.89 1.83 10.62
N GLN A 97 10.97 1.24 10.13
CA GLN A 97 11.06 0.70 8.77
C GLN A 97 10.04 -0.44 8.54
N LYS A 98 9.63 -1.14 9.60
CA LYS A 98 8.62 -2.23 9.56
C LYS A 98 7.34 -1.83 8.84
N VAL A 99 6.91 -0.56 8.93
CA VAL A 99 5.69 -0.07 8.28
C VAL A 99 5.72 -0.23 6.75
N ARG A 100 6.91 -0.31 6.13
CA ARG A 100 7.05 -0.54 4.68
C ARG A 100 6.48 -1.87 4.21
N ARG A 101 6.32 -2.84 5.12
CA ARG A 101 5.70 -4.15 4.84
C ARG A 101 4.18 -4.12 4.99
N GLU A 102 3.64 -3.07 5.59
CA GLU A 102 2.21 -2.96 5.95
C GLU A 102 1.48 -1.90 5.10
N ARG A 103 2.18 -0.82 4.69
CA ARG A 103 1.59 0.26 3.89
C ARG A 103 1.38 -0.17 2.44
N MET A 104 0.20 0.11 1.91
CA MET A 104 -0.13 -0.08 0.50
C MET A 104 -0.04 1.23 -0.28
N GLY A 105 0.24 1.13 -1.57
CA GLY A 105 0.13 2.22 -2.55
C GLY A 105 -0.95 1.88 -3.58
N HIS A 106 -1.38 2.87 -4.35
CA HIS A 106 -2.31 2.64 -5.46
C HIS A 106 -1.79 3.29 -6.75
N ILE A 107 -2.36 2.87 -7.88
CA ILE A 107 -2.19 3.49 -9.19
C ILE A 107 -3.60 3.78 -9.69
N GLU A 108 -3.84 5.03 -10.06
CA GLU A 108 -5.07 5.41 -10.75
C GLU A 108 -4.95 5.02 -12.23
N LEU A 109 -5.88 4.18 -12.69
CA LEU A 109 -5.89 3.72 -14.07
C LEU A 109 -6.64 4.74 -14.94
N ALA A 110 -6.04 5.12 -16.07
CA ALA A 110 -6.67 6.06 -17.01
C ALA A 110 -7.92 5.49 -17.69
N SER A 111 -8.04 4.16 -17.75
CA SER A 111 -9.21 3.46 -18.29
C SER A 111 -9.54 2.24 -17.42
N PRO A 112 -10.83 1.87 -17.27
CA PRO A 112 -11.21 0.64 -16.60
C PRO A 112 -10.57 -0.59 -17.24
N VAL A 113 -10.03 -1.48 -16.41
CA VAL A 113 -9.41 -2.74 -16.83
C VAL A 113 -10.17 -3.91 -16.22
N ALA A 114 -10.55 -4.89 -17.04
CA ALA A 114 -11.19 -6.10 -16.57
C ALA A 114 -10.22 -6.94 -15.73
N HIS A 115 -10.64 -7.33 -14.52
CA HIS A 115 -9.81 -8.16 -13.65
C HIS A 115 -9.71 -9.59 -14.21
N ILE A 116 -8.49 -10.03 -14.56
CA ILE A 116 -8.23 -11.27 -15.30
C ILE A 116 -8.85 -12.51 -14.65
N TRP A 117 -8.87 -12.60 -13.30
CA TRP A 117 -9.46 -13.74 -12.61
C TRP A 117 -10.98 -13.89 -12.83
N PHE A 118 -11.72 -12.81 -13.03
CA PHE A 118 -13.17 -12.90 -13.27
C PHE A 118 -13.51 -13.06 -14.75
N LEU A 119 -12.56 -12.71 -15.64
CA LEU A 119 -12.68 -12.86 -17.08
C LEU A 119 -12.26 -14.27 -17.55
N LYS A 120 -11.02 -14.67 -17.26
CA LYS A 120 -10.37 -15.86 -17.85
C LYS A 120 -10.47 -17.13 -17.00
N SER A 121 -10.88 -17.03 -15.72
CA SER A 121 -11.14 -18.22 -14.92
C SER A 121 -12.32 -19.00 -15.53
N LEU A 122 -12.26 -20.33 -15.52
CA LEU A 122 -13.32 -21.19 -16.03
C LEU A 122 -14.17 -21.73 -14.86
N PRO A 123 -15.51 -21.54 -14.87
CA PRO A 123 -16.28 -20.74 -15.82
C PRO A 123 -16.09 -19.22 -15.61
N SER A 124 -16.13 -18.45 -16.69
CA SER A 124 -15.99 -16.98 -16.64
C SER A 124 -17.11 -16.39 -15.80
N ARG A 125 -16.75 -15.70 -14.71
CA ARG A 125 -17.75 -15.09 -13.81
C ARG A 125 -18.47 -13.93 -14.47
N ILE A 126 -17.75 -13.14 -15.28
CA ILE A 126 -18.33 -12.04 -16.06
C ILE A 126 -19.20 -12.61 -17.20
N GLY A 127 -18.71 -13.63 -17.92
CA GLY A 127 -19.49 -14.29 -18.98
C GLY A 127 -20.81 -14.87 -18.49
N LEU A 128 -20.77 -15.58 -17.36
CA LEU A 128 -21.97 -16.12 -16.74
C LEU A 128 -22.95 -15.03 -16.29
N MET A 129 -22.44 -13.92 -15.74
CA MET A 129 -23.29 -12.82 -15.28
C MET A 129 -23.99 -12.09 -16.43
N LEU A 130 -23.35 -12.01 -17.59
CA LEU A 130 -23.87 -11.32 -18.79
C LEU A 130 -24.57 -12.25 -19.78
N ASP A 131 -24.63 -13.56 -19.50
CA ASP A 131 -25.11 -14.59 -20.44
C ASP A 131 -24.40 -14.54 -21.81
N MET A 132 -23.08 -14.36 -21.79
CA MET A 132 -22.24 -14.26 -22.98
C MET A 132 -21.15 -15.33 -23.00
N THR A 133 -20.80 -15.80 -24.20
CA THR A 133 -19.64 -16.67 -24.37
C THR A 133 -18.34 -15.90 -24.08
N LEU A 134 -17.34 -16.59 -23.54
CA LEU A 134 -16.01 -15.98 -23.30
C LEU A 134 -15.42 -15.41 -24.60
N ARG A 135 -15.66 -16.07 -25.74
CA ARG A 135 -15.19 -15.61 -27.06
C ARG A 135 -15.79 -14.27 -27.45
N ASP A 136 -17.09 -14.06 -27.17
CA ASP A 136 -17.75 -12.81 -27.51
C ASP A 136 -17.34 -11.68 -26.56
N LEU A 137 -17.11 -11.96 -25.28
CA LEU A 137 -16.53 -10.99 -24.36
C LEU A 137 -15.12 -10.56 -24.76
N GLU A 138 -14.27 -11.50 -25.18
CA GLU A 138 -12.91 -11.20 -25.61
C GLU A 138 -12.88 -10.30 -26.86
N ARG A 139 -13.84 -10.44 -27.77
CA ARG A 139 -14.00 -9.56 -28.95
C ARG A 139 -14.40 -8.13 -28.61
N ILE A 140 -14.96 -7.90 -27.42
CA ILE A 140 -15.32 -6.55 -26.95
C ILE A 140 -14.10 -5.90 -26.27
N LEU A 141 -13.29 -6.71 -25.58
CA LEU A 141 -12.13 -6.24 -24.82
C LEU A 141 -10.88 -5.99 -25.68
N TYR A 142 -10.73 -6.72 -26.78
CA TYR A 142 -9.60 -6.65 -27.71
C TYR A 142 -10.06 -6.25 -29.10
#